data_AF-A0A6P3YG30-F1
#
_entry.id   AF-A0A6P3YG30-F1
#
_cell.length_a   1.000
_cell.length_b   1.000
_cell.length_c   1.000
_cell.angle_alpha   90.00
_cell.angle_beta   90.00
_cell.angle_gamma   90.00
#
_symmetry.space_group_name_H-M   'P 1'
#
loop_
_entity.id
_entity.type
_entity.pdbx_description
1 polymer ?
#
loop_
_entity_poly.entity_id
_entity_poly.type
_entity_poly.pdbx_seq_one_letter_code
_entity_poly.pdbx_strand_id
1 'polypeptide(L)'
;MVTMNSEKSAGRRKPVEKSSIEKAPEHAEEQAGKKDEDNRMNESPDLSPNTPTYNVTASCAEDTPNYLVYKKMESIVEKMLDEFTGVPVKTVKTFMTKTPSVFTGTDLIAWMMKSMDIDDQEALHVAHLMASHGYFFPIDDHCLTVKNDNTFYRFQTPYFWPSNCWEPENTDYAVYLCKRTMQNKTRLELADYEAENLARLQKMFSRKWEFIFMQAEAQSKVDKKRDKLERKVLDSQERAFWDVHRPMPGCVNTTELDIKKACRSHKSVVQPSKHLQLGLAGGRISPSVESRPPNPSPSIECLQKEIETLKDRLDKPVIKVSKVAEALIGYFEQYMEYDPFFTQPELTNPWISDSPEMWEQEKLAKEISTRRVKRWAFSLQELLQDPVGREQFIRFLDKEFSGENLKKTSRRKSTRYGANS
;
A
#
# COMPACT_ATOMS: atom_id res chain seq x y z
N MET A 1 6.87 33.87 -35.86
CA MET A 1 6.98 32.92 -36.98
C MET A 1 7.68 31.68 -36.45
N VAL A 2 7.13 30.46 -36.50
CA VAL A 2 5.82 29.98 -37.00
C VAL A 2 5.08 29.29 -35.84
N THR A 3 3.75 29.27 -35.90
CA THR A 3 2.83 28.87 -34.82
C THR A 3 1.99 27.63 -35.19
N MET A 4 1.17 27.16 -34.24
CA MET A 4 0.03 26.23 -34.40
C MET A 4 0.38 24.72 -34.49
N ASN A 5 -0.44 23.79 -33.98
CA ASN A 5 -1.63 23.95 -33.12
C ASN A 5 -1.92 22.71 -32.24
N SER A 6 -2.61 22.97 -31.12
CA SER A 6 -3.52 22.02 -30.47
C SER A 6 -4.94 22.27 -31.00
N GLU A 7 -5.79 21.25 -31.06
CA GLU A 7 -7.22 21.38 -30.68
C GLU A 7 -7.98 20.04 -30.68
N LYS A 8 -8.81 19.85 -29.64
CA LYS A 8 -10.01 19.00 -29.64
C LYS A 8 -11.20 19.91 -29.34
N SER A 9 -12.34 19.71 -30.00
CA SER A 9 -13.63 20.14 -29.45
C SER A 9 -14.81 19.39 -30.05
N ALA A 10 -15.89 19.30 -29.27
CA ALA A 10 -17.09 18.53 -29.57
C ALA A 10 -18.25 19.43 -30.04
N GLY A 11 -19.21 18.86 -30.77
CA GLY A 11 -20.43 19.57 -31.22
C GLY A 11 -21.57 18.59 -31.54
N ARG A 12 -22.80 18.93 -31.14
CA ARG A 12 -23.98 18.04 -31.09
C ARG A 12 -25.19 18.69 -31.79
N ARG A 13 -25.93 17.97 -32.64
CA ARG A 13 -27.37 18.20 -32.98
C ARG A 13 -27.97 17.04 -33.81
N LYS A 14 -29.31 16.93 -33.83
CA LYS A 14 -30.13 15.84 -34.45
C LYS A 14 -30.88 16.33 -35.74
N PRO A 15 -32.05 15.79 -36.20
CA PRO A 15 -32.13 14.89 -37.38
C PRO A 15 -33.20 15.28 -38.44
N VAL A 16 -33.25 14.61 -39.61
CA VAL A 16 -34.42 14.63 -40.55
C VAL A 16 -34.58 13.27 -41.27
N GLU A 17 -35.83 12.89 -41.61
CA GLU A 17 -36.23 11.63 -42.27
C GLU A 17 -36.43 11.70 -43.80
N LYS A 18 -36.57 10.51 -44.45
CA LYS A 18 -37.34 10.20 -45.69
C LYS A 18 -36.79 10.74 -47.04
N SER A 19 -36.92 10.07 -48.20
CA SER A 19 -37.55 8.76 -48.57
C SER A 19 -37.19 8.36 -50.03
N SER A 20 -37.51 7.12 -50.43
CA SER A 20 -37.84 6.68 -51.82
C SER A 20 -36.68 6.51 -52.84
N ILE A 21 -36.71 5.64 -53.86
CA ILE A 21 -37.60 4.52 -54.27
C ILE A 21 -36.81 3.54 -55.19
N GLU A 22 -37.21 2.25 -55.20
CA GLU A 22 -37.00 1.15 -56.19
C GLU A 22 -35.99 1.26 -57.35
N LYS A 23 -35.21 0.18 -57.60
CA LYS A 23 -35.60 -0.89 -58.57
C LYS A 23 -34.61 -2.08 -58.64
N ALA A 24 -35.16 -3.29 -58.63
CA ALA A 24 -34.57 -4.53 -59.17
C ALA A 24 -35.02 -4.67 -60.67
N PRO A 25 -34.77 -5.75 -61.45
CA PRO A 25 -34.34 -7.14 -61.11
C PRO A 25 -33.24 -7.68 -62.10
N GLU A 26 -32.97 -8.96 -62.40
CA GLU A 26 -33.50 -10.31 -62.02
C GLU A 26 -32.48 -11.44 -62.39
N HIS A 27 -32.86 -12.71 -62.17
CA HIS A 27 -32.30 -13.97 -62.75
C HIS A 27 -30.85 -14.39 -62.41
N ALA A 28 -30.60 -15.53 -61.72
CA ALA A 28 -30.67 -16.95 -62.16
C ALA A 28 -29.36 -17.40 -62.88
N GLU A 29 -28.81 -18.61 -62.73
CA GLU A 29 -29.31 -19.87 -62.15
C GLU A 29 -28.12 -20.80 -61.76
N GLU A 30 -28.34 -21.69 -60.77
CA GLU A 30 -27.87 -23.10 -60.70
C GLU A 30 -26.39 -23.52 -60.94
N GLN A 31 -25.77 -24.20 -59.96
CA GLN A 31 -25.38 -25.63 -60.01
C GLN A 31 -24.54 -26.09 -58.79
N ALA A 32 -24.57 -27.39 -58.49
CA ALA A 32 -23.98 -28.01 -57.31
C ALA A 32 -22.92 -29.07 -57.67
N GLY A 33 -21.86 -29.23 -56.85
CA GLY A 33 -20.91 -30.34 -57.05
C GLY A 33 -19.67 -30.39 -56.15
N LYS A 34 -19.78 -31.16 -55.05
CA LYS A 34 -18.75 -32.00 -54.38
C LYS A 34 -17.31 -31.47 -54.12
N LYS A 35 -16.93 -31.56 -52.84
CA LYS A 35 -15.69 -32.15 -52.28
C LYS A 35 -14.33 -31.94 -52.99
N ASP A 36 -13.33 -31.41 -52.26
CA ASP A 36 -12.41 -32.25 -51.46
C ASP A 36 -11.54 -31.37 -50.51
N GLU A 37 -10.63 -32.00 -49.78
CA GLU A 37 -9.80 -31.45 -48.70
C GLU A 37 -8.79 -30.39 -49.17
N ASP A 38 -8.53 -29.34 -48.38
CA ASP A 38 -7.18 -29.12 -47.82
C ASP A 38 -7.19 -28.12 -46.63
N ASN A 39 -6.29 -28.32 -45.68
CA ASN A 39 -6.20 -27.53 -44.44
C ASN A 39 -4.94 -26.64 -44.46
N ARG A 40 -5.08 -25.39 -44.93
CA ARG A 40 -4.04 -24.35 -44.80
C ARG A 40 -4.64 -22.99 -44.49
N MET A 41 -4.47 -22.53 -43.25
CA MET A 41 -4.66 -21.11 -42.94
C MET A 41 -3.53 -20.30 -43.55
N ASN A 42 -3.89 -19.14 -44.11
CA ASN A 42 -3.01 -18.27 -44.87
C ASN A 42 -2.46 -17.17 -43.94
N GLU A 43 -1.13 -16.99 -43.91
CA GLU A 43 -0.49 -15.93 -43.12
C GLU A 43 -0.68 -14.55 -43.75
N SER A 44 -0.84 -13.51 -42.93
CA SER A 44 -0.52 -12.12 -43.26
C SER A 44 -0.30 -11.30 -41.97
N PRO A 45 0.55 -10.26 -42.01
CA PRO A 45 1.60 -10.15 -41.01
C PRO A 45 1.30 -9.24 -39.80
N ASP A 46 1.93 -9.60 -38.68
CA ASP A 46 1.79 -8.96 -37.36
C ASP A 46 2.70 -7.73 -37.18
N LEU A 47 2.23 -6.74 -36.43
CA LEU A 47 2.91 -5.44 -36.20
C LEU A 47 3.54 -5.35 -34.80
N SER A 48 4.70 -6.00 -34.67
CA SER A 48 5.81 -5.69 -33.73
C SER A 48 5.53 -5.36 -32.25
N PRO A 49 5.98 -6.24 -31.33
CA PRO A 49 6.30 -5.88 -29.94
C PRO A 49 7.83 -5.74 -29.76
N ASN A 50 8.33 -4.58 -29.29
CA ASN A 50 9.78 -4.38 -29.03
C ASN A 50 10.05 -3.46 -27.82
N THR A 51 9.43 -3.82 -26.69
CA THR A 51 9.78 -3.35 -25.34
C THR A 51 10.33 -4.57 -24.59
N PRO A 52 11.37 -4.45 -23.72
CA PRO A 52 11.82 -5.59 -22.93
C PRO A 52 10.71 -6.08 -22.01
N THR A 53 10.11 -7.22 -22.34
CA THR A 53 9.06 -7.86 -21.55
C THR A 53 9.71 -8.62 -20.39
N TYR A 54 9.95 -7.93 -19.27
CA TYR A 54 10.14 -8.62 -18.00
C TYR A 54 8.81 -9.33 -17.65
N ASN A 55 8.89 -10.56 -17.13
CA ASN A 55 7.70 -11.37 -16.86
C ASN A 55 6.89 -10.78 -15.69
N VAL A 56 5.62 -10.45 -15.92
CA VAL A 56 4.66 -10.13 -14.86
C VAL A 56 4.20 -11.47 -14.25
N THR A 57 4.70 -11.80 -13.05
CA THR A 57 4.49 -13.14 -12.45
C THR A 57 3.24 -13.27 -11.59
N ALA A 58 2.56 -12.18 -11.24
CA ALA A 58 1.38 -12.26 -10.37
C ALA A 58 0.11 -12.69 -11.12
N SER A 59 -0.42 -13.85 -10.73
CA SER A 59 -1.85 -14.14 -10.89
C SER A 59 -2.64 -13.19 -9.99
N CYS A 60 -3.20 -12.13 -10.59
CA CYS A 60 -3.97 -11.06 -9.93
C CYS A 60 -3.16 -10.22 -8.92
N ALA A 61 -2.82 -8.98 -9.30
CA ALA A 61 -2.17 -8.02 -8.41
C ALA A 61 -2.97 -7.73 -7.11
N GLU A 62 -4.29 -7.94 -7.14
CA GLU A 62 -5.20 -7.68 -6.02
C GLU A 62 -4.96 -8.60 -4.80
N ASP A 63 -4.39 -9.79 -5.00
CA ASP A 63 -4.14 -10.77 -3.94
C ASP A 63 -2.86 -10.48 -3.12
N THR A 64 -2.05 -9.50 -3.55
CA THR A 64 -0.84 -9.09 -2.83
C THR A 64 -1.20 -8.39 -1.51
N PRO A 65 -0.67 -8.81 -0.34
CA PRO A 65 -1.02 -8.23 0.97
C PRO A 65 -0.74 -6.72 1.15
N ASN A 66 0.03 -6.11 0.24
CA ASN A 66 0.36 -4.69 0.22
C ASN A 66 -0.38 -3.90 -0.90
N TYR A 67 -1.21 -4.55 -1.73
CA TYR A 67 -1.86 -3.94 -2.90
C TYR A 67 -2.63 -2.64 -2.59
N LEU A 68 -3.39 -2.62 -1.49
CA LEU A 68 -4.12 -1.43 -1.05
C LEU A 68 -3.21 -0.25 -0.64
N VAL A 69 -1.97 -0.52 -0.25
CA VAL A 69 -0.97 0.54 0.05
C VAL A 69 -0.43 1.10 -1.26
N TYR A 70 -0.06 0.24 -2.21
CA TYR A 70 0.39 0.66 -3.55
C TYR A 70 -0.68 1.49 -4.26
N LYS A 71 -1.95 1.06 -4.25
CA LYS A 71 -3.06 1.84 -4.85
C LYS A 71 -3.26 3.22 -4.20
N LYS A 72 -3.00 3.37 -2.90
CA LYS A 72 -3.03 4.68 -2.23
C LYS A 72 -1.84 5.56 -2.63
N MET A 73 -0.63 5.00 -2.69
CA MET A 73 0.56 5.72 -3.14
C MET A 73 0.40 6.17 -4.61
N GLU A 74 -0.10 5.30 -5.48
CA GLU A 74 -0.38 5.58 -6.89
C GLU A 74 -1.36 6.73 -7.07
N SER A 75 -2.47 6.73 -6.31
CA SER A 75 -3.44 7.83 -6.34
C SER A 75 -2.86 9.18 -5.85
N ILE A 76 -1.78 9.16 -5.06
CA ILE A 76 -1.04 10.38 -4.70
C ILE A 76 -0.11 10.78 -5.87
N VAL A 77 0.61 9.83 -6.47
CA VAL A 77 1.49 10.08 -7.64
C VAL A 77 0.69 10.62 -8.83
N GLU A 78 -0.49 10.10 -9.10
CA GLU A 78 -1.39 10.60 -10.16
C GLU A 78 -1.75 12.07 -9.95
N LYS A 79 -1.99 12.50 -8.70
CA LYS A 79 -2.21 13.92 -8.36
C LYS A 79 -0.94 14.76 -8.46
N MET A 80 0.21 14.19 -8.10
CA MET A 80 1.51 14.85 -8.27
C MET A 80 1.86 15.07 -9.76
N LEU A 81 1.31 14.25 -10.66
CA LEU A 81 1.51 14.33 -12.12
C LEU A 81 0.50 15.23 -12.84
N ASP A 82 -0.49 15.83 -12.14
CA ASP A 82 -1.47 16.72 -12.76
C ASP A 82 -0.83 18.00 -13.33
N GLU A 83 -1.22 18.39 -14.55
CA GLU A 83 -0.58 19.48 -15.31
C GLU A 83 -0.73 20.87 -14.65
N PHE A 84 -1.78 21.06 -13.84
CA PHE A 84 -2.14 22.38 -13.28
C PHE A 84 -1.97 22.48 -11.77
N THR A 85 -2.23 21.37 -11.08
CA THR A 85 -2.25 21.28 -9.62
C THR A 85 -1.12 20.42 -9.05
N GLY A 86 -0.40 19.67 -9.89
CA GLY A 86 0.68 18.75 -9.51
C GLY A 86 2.03 19.42 -9.18
N VAL A 87 3.06 18.59 -9.08
CA VAL A 87 4.45 19.01 -8.82
C VAL A 87 5.05 19.58 -10.11
N PRO A 88 5.69 20.76 -10.09
CA PRO A 88 6.12 21.46 -11.31
C PRO A 88 7.35 20.81 -11.99
N VAL A 89 7.10 19.80 -12.82
CA VAL A 89 8.11 19.11 -13.64
C VAL A 89 8.66 20.00 -14.75
N LYS A 90 9.99 20.15 -14.82
CA LYS A 90 10.69 21.06 -15.73
C LYS A 90 11.84 20.35 -16.47
N THR A 91 12.31 20.97 -17.55
CA THR A 91 13.59 20.60 -18.18
C THR A 91 14.65 21.63 -17.82
N VAL A 92 15.59 21.25 -16.97
CA VAL A 92 16.66 22.14 -16.50
C VAL A 92 17.80 22.16 -17.53
N LYS A 93 18.28 23.36 -17.87
CA LYS A 93 19.45 23.58 -18.72
C LYS A 93 20.55 24.24 -17.89
N THR A 94 21.72 23.63 -17.84
CA THR A 94 22.97 24.22 -17.36
C THR A 94 23.89 24.51 -18.55
N PHE A 95 25.05 25.10 -18.29
CA PHE A 95 26.07 25.37 -19.32
C PHE A 95 26.56 24.11 -20.05
N MET A 96 26.60 22.95 -19.37
CA MET A 96 27.13 21.68 -19.90
C MET A 96 26.05 20.61 -20.15
N THR A 97 24.89 20.69 -19.48
CA THR A 97 23.90 19.60 -19.45
C THR A 97 22.46 20.09 -19.58
N LYS A 98 21.65 19.33 -20.33
CA LYS A 98 20.19 19.43 -20.35
C LYS A 98 19.62 18.19 -19.65
N THR A 99 18.87 18.40 -18.57
CA THR A 99 18.25 17.35 -17.75
C THR A 99 16.73 17.46 -17.90
N PRO A 100 16.07 16.50 -18.56
CA PRO A 100 14.65 16.58 -18.90
C PRO A 100 13.79 16.07 -17.74
N SER A 101 12.54 16.54 -17.68
CA SER A 101 11.47 15.99 -16.82
C SER A 101 11.92 15.69 -15.38
N VAL A 102 12.39 16.72 -14.69
CA VAL A 102 12.78 16.67 -13.27
C VAL A 102 12.03 17.71 -12.45
N PHE A 103 11.88 17.47 -11.16
CA PHE A 103 11.38 18.40 -10.15
C PHE A 103 12.37 18.48 -8.98
N THR A 104 12.27 19.50 -8.13
CA THR A 104 13.13 19.63 -6.94
C THR A 104 12.49 18.97 -5.72
N GLY A 105 13.31 18.60 -4.74
CA GLY A 105 12.83 18.13 -3.44
C GLY A 105 11.95 19.16 -2.74
N THR A 106 12.36 20.44 -2.74
CA THR A 106 11.56 21.55 -2.19
C THR A 106 10.22 21.73 -2.90
N ASP A 107 10.15 21.63 -4.24
CA ASP A 107 8.88 21.67 -4.98
C ASP A 107 7.94 20.51 -4.56
N LEU A 108 8.49 19.30 -4.35
CA LEU A 108 7.74 18.13 -3.90
C LEU A 108 7.17 18.31 -2.48
N ILE A 109 8.01 18.70 -1.51
CA ILE A 109 7.58 18.84 -0.11
C ILE A 109 6.55 19.96 0.02
N ALA A 110 6.77 21.12 -0.63
CA ALA A 110 5.81 22.21 -0.64
C ALA A 110 4.45 21.80 -1.26
N TRP A 111 4.46 20.95 -2.29
CA TRP A 111 3.23 20.39 -2.85
C TRP A 111 2.53 19.45 -1.86
N MET A 112 3.27 18.57 -1.19
CA MET A 112 2.70 17.60 -0.24
C MET A 112 2.07 18.27 0.97
N MET A 113 2.77 19.23 1.61
CA MET A 113 2.21 20.02 2.72
C MET A 113 0.89 20.68 2.33
N LYS A 114 0.84 21.32 1.15
CA LYS A 114 -0.35 22.01 0.65
C LYS A 114 -1.50 21.08 0.25
N SER A 115 -1.21 19.94 -0.37
CA SER A 115 -2.20 19.03 -0.95
C SER A 115 -2.72 17.97 0.03
N MET A 116 -1.97 17.71 1.11
CA MET A 116 -2.30 16.68 2.11
C MET A 116 -2.58 17.24 3.51
N ASP A 117 -2.35 18.53 3.76
CA ASP A 117 -2.53 19.21 5.06
C ASP A 117 -1.69 18.58 6.19
N ILE A 118 -0.39 18.41 5.90
CA ILE A 118 0.61 17.77 6.77
C ILE A 118 1.82 18.70 6.98
N ASP A 119 2.58 18.48 8.06
CA ASP A 119 3.78 19.27 8.35
C ASP A 119 4.98 18.89 7.45
N ASP A 120 6.05 19.69 7.52
CA ASP A 120 7.27 19.50 6.71
C ASP A 120 7.97 18.15 6.96
N GLN A 121 8.00 17.68 8.22
CA GLN A 121 8.67 16.45 8.60
C GLN A 121 7.84 15.22 8.22
N GLU A 122 6.52 15.28 8.39
CA GLU A 122 5.60 14.25 7.89
C GLU A 122 5.60 14.20 6.36
N ALA A 123 5.54 15.34 5.67
CA ALA A 123 5.66 15.41 4.22
C ALA A 123 6.97 14.80 3.72
N LEU A 124 8.10 15.15 4.35
CA LEU A 124 9.41 14.59 4.03
C LEU A 124 9.45 13.07 4.31
N HIS A 125 8.86 12.59 5.40
CA HIS A 125 8.81 11.16 5.72
C HIS A 125 7.95 10.37 4.72
N VAL A 126 6.76 10.85 4.37
CA VAL A 126 5.90 10.22 3.36
C VAL A 126 6.59 10.25 1.98
N ALA A 127 7.27 11.33 1.63
CA ALA A 127 8.04 11.43 0.40
C ALA A 127 9.17 10.38 0.33
N HIS A 128 9.91 10.19 1.43
CA HIS A 128 10.91 9.12 1.54
C HIS A 128 10.30 7.73 1.34
N LEU A 129 9.16 7.45 1.97
CA LEU A 129 8.48 6.16 1.84
C LEU A 129 8.01 5.92 0.39
N MET A 130 7.52 6.96 -0.31
CA MET A 130 7.14 6.83 -1.72
C MET A 130 8.36 6.63 -2.63
N ALA A 131 9.49 7.28 -2.33
CA ALA A 131 10.74 7.11 -3.07
C ALA A 131 11.33 5.70 -2.89
N SER A 132 11.33 5.16 -1.66
CA SER A 132 11.85 3.82 -1.37
C SER A 132 11.00 2.67 -1.95
N HIS A 133 9.74 2.95 -2.32
CA HIS A 133 8.90 2.05 -3.12
C HIS A 133 9.02 2.27 -4.64
N GLY A 134 9.91 3.17 -5.08
CA GLY A 134 10.25 3.38 -6.48
C GLY A 134 9.31 4.27 -7.28
N TYR A 135 8.39 5.02 -6.64
CA TYR A 135 7.47 5.88 -7.38
C TYR A 135 8.13 7.13 -7.99
N PHE A 136 9.18 7.62 -7.34
CA PHE A 136 10.09 8.64 -7.84
C PHE A 136 11.46 8.47 -7.18
N PHE A 137 12.51 9.01 -7.80
CA PHE A 137 13.89 8.71 -7.40
C PHE A 137 14.83 9.90 -7.67
N PRO A 138 15.91 10.06 -6.87
CA PRO A 138 16.95 11.04 -7.14
C PRO A 138 17.73 10.66 -8.41
N ILE A 139 18.01 11.64 -9.27
CA ILE A 139 18.61 11.34 -10.59
C ILE A 139 20.09 10.90 -10.52
N ASP A 140 20.82 11.35 -9.50
CA ASP A 140 22.29 11.23 -9.38
C ASP A 140 22.73 10.37 -8.18
N ASP A 141 21.82 9.69 -7.48
CA ASP A 141 22.09 8.84 -6.32
C ASP A 141 21.33 7.49 -6.45
N HIS A 142 21.93 6.40 -5.95
CA HIS A 142 21.32 5.07 -5.83
C HIS A 142 20.49 4.94 -4.54
N CYS A 143 20.75 5.77 -3.54
CA CYS A 143 19.98 5.80 -2.30
C CYS A 143 18.61 6.46 -2.54
N LEU A 144 17.52 5.68 -2.51
CA LEU A 144 16.14 6.12 -2.75
C LEU A 144 15.57 6.94 -1.56
N THR A 145 16.18 8.10 -1.30
CA THR A 145 15.84 9.04 -0.22
C THR A 145 15.46 10.41 -0.79
N VAL A 146 14.75 11.22 0.01
CA VAL A 146 14.27 12.55 -0.38
C VAL A 146 14.94 13.61 0.49
N LYS A 147 15.28 14.76 -0.08
CA LYS A 147 15.83 15.89 0.67
C LYS A 147 14.95 17.10 0.39
N ASN A 148 14.62 17.89 1.41
CA ASN A 148 13.94 19.17 1.20
C ASN A 148 14.96 20.23 0.73
N ASP A 149 15.49 20.03 -0.47
CA ASP A 149 16.48 20.90 -1.10
C ASP A 149 16.32 20.92 -2.64
N ASN A 150 17.31 21.50 -3.32
CA ASN A 150 17.36 21.59 -4.78
C ASN A 150 17.80 20.29 -5.49
N THR A 151 17.89 19.15 -4.79
CA THR A 151 18.16 17.84 -5.42
C THR A 151 17.07 17.53 -6.45
N PHE A 152 17.47 17.00 -7.61
CA PHE A 152 16.56 16.68 -8.69
C PHE A 152 16.02 15.25 -8.58
N TYR A 153 14.71 15.14 -8.70
CA TYR A 153 13.96 13.88 -8.68
C TYR A 153 13.23 13.67 -10.01
N ARG A 154 12.90 12.41 -10.30
CA ARG A 154 12.14 11.99 -11.49
C ARG A 154 11.06 10.99 -11.10
N PHE A 155 9.87 11.11 -11.69
CA PHE A 155 8.81 10.12 -11.56
C PHE A 155 9.14 8.83 -12.33
N GLN A 156 8.82 7.69 -11.72
CA GLN A 156 8.95 6.39 -12.34
C GLN A 156 7.81 6.12 -13.33
N THR A 157 8.10 5.37 -14.40
CA THR A 157 7.07 4.92 -15.34
C THR A 157 6.11 3.93 -14.66
N PRO A 158 4.79 4.00 -14.91
CA PRO A 158 3.82 3.04 -14.37
C PRO A 158 4.13 1.56 -14.66
N TYR A 159 4.92 1.29 -15.71
CA TYR A 159 5.43 -0.06 -15.99
C TYR A 159 6.26 -0.64 -14.83
N PHE A 160 7.07 0.18 -14.16
CA PHE A 160 7.95 -0.25 -13.05
C PHE A 160 7.32 -0.04 -11.66
N TRP A 161 6.01 0.27 -11.56
CA TRP A 161 5.35 0.40 -10.26
C TRP A 161 5.21 -0.94 -9.53
N PRO A 162 5.30 -0.97 -8.18
CA PRO A 162 5.29 -2.21 -7.39
C PRO A 162 3.93 -2.94 -7.41
N SER A 163 2.83 -2.28 -7.78
CA SER A 163 1.54 -2.95 -7.98
C SER A 163 1.50 -3.92 -9.17
N ASN A 164 2.47 -3.84 -10.09
CA ASN A 164 2.66 -4.86 -11.13
C ASN A 164 3.29 -6.15 -10.58
N CYS A 165 3.61 -6.20 -9.27
CA CYS A 165 4.08 -7.37 -8.54
C CYS A 165 5.32 -8.01 -9.20
N TRP A 166 6.33 -7.19 -9.40
CA TRP A 166 7.60 -7.57 -10.00
C TRP A 166 8.42 -8.53 -9.11
N GLU A 167 8.81 -9.67 -9.67
CA GLU A 167 9.75 -10.62 -9.07
C GLU A 167 10.98 -10.83 -9.98
N PRO A 168 11.84 -9.80 -10.17
CA PRO A 168 12.89 -9.84 -11.18
C PRO A 168 13.98 -10.86 -10.84
N GLU A 169 14.34 -11.70 -11.80
CA GLU A 169 15.32 -12.77 -11.60
C GLU A 169 16.75 -12.25 -11.47
N ASN A 170 17.63 -13.09 -10.94
CA ASN A 170 19.07 -12.85 -10.99
C ASN A 170 19.61 -12.85 -12.44
N THR A 171 18.93 -13.53 -13.37
CA THR A 171 19.27 -13.52 -14.81
C THR A 171 19.07 -12.12 -15.39
N ASP A 172 17.93 -11.48 -15.12
CA ASP A 172 17.61 -10.13 -15.59
C ASP A 172 18.58 -9.08 -15.02
N TYR A 173 18.92 -9.20 -13.73
CA TYR A 173 19.88 -8.30 -13.09
C TYR A 173 21.29 -8.44 -13.70
N ALA A 174 21.70 -9.67 -14.04
CA ALA A 174 22.97 -9.90 -14.74
C ALA A 174 23.00 -9.26 -16.14
N VAL A 175 21.88 -9.33 -16.89
CA VAL A 175 21.72 -8.65 -18.19
C VAL A 175 21.81 -7.14 -18.03
N TYR A 176 21.13 -6.55 -17.03
CA TYR A 176 21.17 -5.12 -16.74
C TYR A 176 22.59 -4.63 -16.40
N LEU A 177 23.28 -5.28 -15.46
CA LEU A 177 24.63 -4.91 -15.06
C LEU A 177 25.63 -5.08 -16.22
N CYS A 178 25.52 -6.17 -16.99
CA CYS A 178 26.32 -6.37 -18.20
C CYS A 178 26.05 -5.28 -19.25
N LYS A 179 24.78 -4.90 -19.48
CA LYS A 179 24.40 -3.83 -20.41
C LYS A 179 25.02 -2.49 -20.00
N ARG A 180 25.10 -2.20 -18.70
CA ARG A 180 25.74 -0.97 -18.16
C ARG A 180 27.25 -0.94 -18.40
N THR A 181 27.98 -2.01 -18.07
CA THR A 181 29.44 -2.05 -18.31
C THR A 181 29.79 -1.86 -19.78
N MET A 182 28.95 -2.34 -20.70
CA MET A 182 29.14 -2.17 -22.15
C MET A 182 28.92 -0.75 -22.69
N GLN A 183 28.42 0.20 -21.87
CA GLN A 183 28.13 1.56 -22.35
C GLN A 183 29.32 2.52 -22.31
N ASN A 184 30.41 2.20 -21.58
CA ASN A 184 31.62 3.02 -21.44
C ASN A 184 31.34 4.53 -21.18
N LYS A 185 30.52 4.83 -20.16
CA LYS A 185 30.21 6.19 -19.71
C LYS A 185 30.30 6.26 -18.19
N THR A 186 30.95 7.31 -17.66
CA THR A 186 31.09 7.53 -16.21
C THR A 186 29.77 7.49 -15.45
N ARG A 187 28.72 8.16 -15.94
CA ARG A 187 27.35 8.13 -15.37
C ARG A 187 26.66 6.74 -15.41
N LEU A 188 27.30 5.70 -15.95
CA LEU A 188 26.79 4.33 -15.99
C LEU A 188 27.79 3.30 -15.44
N GLU A 189 28.95 3.75 -14.96
CA GLU A 189 29.89 2.91 -14.20
C GLU A 189 29.16 2.25 -13.04
N LEU A 190 29.57 1.03 -12.69
CA LEU A 190 28.97 0.29 -11.60
C LEU A 190 29.51 0.84 -10.28
N ALA A 191 28.65 1.03 -9.29
CA ALA A 191 29.09 1.20 -7.91
C ALA A 191 29.79 -0.09 -7.42
N ASP A 192 30.62 0.00 -6.38
CA ASP A 192 31.41 -1.15 -5.90
C ASP A 192 30.52 -2.38 -5.58
N TYR A 193 29.39 -2.16 -4.90
CA TYR A 193 28.42 -3.23 -4.57
C TYR A 193 27.74 -3.83 -5.82
N GLU A 194 27.60 -3.07 -6.91
CA GLU A 194 27.08 -3.56 -8.19
C GLU A 194 28.13 -4.37 -8.94
N ALA A 195 29.40 -3.96 -8.87
CA ALA A 195 30.53 -4.71 -9.43
C ALA A 195 30.76 -6.04 -8.71
N GLU A 196 30.67 -6.05 -7.37
CA GLU A 196 30.67 -7.28 -6.56
C GLU A 196 29.50 -8.21 -6.93
N ASN A 197 28.29 -7.65 -7.07
CA ASN A 197 27.13 -8.42 -7.51
C ASN A 197 27.34 -8.98 -8.93
N LEU A 198 27.87 -8.21 -9.87
CA LEU A 198 28.18 -8.68 -11.22
C LEU A 198 29.18 -9.85 -11.19
N ALA A 199 30.26 -9.75 -10.41
CA ALA A 199 31.24 -10.82 -10.25
C ALA A 199 30.62 -12.10 -9.65
N ARG A 200 29.73 -11.96 -8.66
CA ARG A 200 28.97 -13.07 -8.08
C ARG A 200 28.04 -13.72 -9.11
N LEU A 201 27.34 -12.93 -9.92
CA LEU A 201 26.42 -13.41 -10.97
C LEU A 201 27.19 -14.10 -12.11
N GLN A 202 28.35 -13.56 -12.54
CA GLN A 202 29.24 -14.19 -13.51
C GLN A 202 29.70 -15.57 -13.05
N LYS A 203 30.10 -15.72 -11.77
CA LYS A 203 30.45 -17.02 -11.20
C LYS A 203 29.26 -17.98 -11.19
N MET A 204 28.09 -17.50 -10.77
CA MET A 204 26.86 -18.30 -10.66
C MET A 204 26.29 -18.76 -12.01
N PHE A 205 26.39 -17.90 -13.04
CA PHE A 205 25.87 -18.16 -14.39
C PHE A 205 26.96 -18.42 -15.44
N SER A 206 28.16 -18.80 -15.03
CA SER A 206 29.32 -19.06 -15.92
C SER A 206 28.99 -19.85 -17.20
N ARG A 207 28.21 -20.94 -17.08
CA ARG A 207 27.78 -21.77 -18.24
C ARG A 207 26.73 -21.13 -19.16
N LYS A 208 26.07 -20.06 -18.72
CA LYS A 208 25.06 -19.31 -19.49
C LYS A 208 25.51 -17.88 -19.82
N TRP A 209 26.75 -17.51 -19.49
CA TRP A 209 27.22 -16.12 -19.56
C TRP A 209 27.18 -15.54 -20.97
N GLU A 210 27.46 -16.35 -22.00
CA GLU A 210 27.39 -15.94 -23.40
C GLU A 210 25.96 -15.51 -23.81
N PHE A 211 24.93 -16.19 -23.32
CA PHE A 211 23.53 -15.82 -23.57
C PHE A 211 23.16 -14.50 -22.87
N ILE A 212 23.60 -14.31 -21.61
CA ILE A 212 23.42 -13.07 -20.85
C ILE A 212 24.09 -11.89 -21.58
N PHE A 213 25.32 -12.09 -22.04
CA PHE A 213 26.07 -11.09 -22.81
C PHE A 213 25.39 -10.77 -24.14
N MET A 214 24.93 -11.78 -24.89
CA MET A 214 24.22 -11.60 -26.15
C MET A 214 22.90 -10.83 -25.97
N GLN A 215 22.16 -11.12 -24.91
CA GLN A 215 20.93 -10.40 -24.55
C GLN A 215 21.21 -8.94 -24.16
N ALA A 216 22.25 -8.70 -23.36
CA ALA A 216 22.70 -7.35 -22.98
C ALA A 216 23.18 -6.54 -24.20
N GLU A 217 23.90 -7.16 -25.14
CA GLU A 217 24.34 -6.54 -26.38
C GLU A 217 23.15 -6.17 -27.29
N ALA A 218 22.18 -7.08 -27.43
CA ALA A 218 20.97 -6.85 -28.21
C ALA A 218 20.15 -5.68 -27.66
N GLN A 219 19.93 -5.61 -26.34
CA GLN A 219 19.30 -4.46 -25.69
C GLN A 219 20.10 -3.17 -25.91
N SER A 220 21.42 -3.20 -25.71
CA SER A 220 22.32 -2.05 -25.96
C SER A 220 22.23 -1.53 -27.41
N LYS A 221 22.08 -2.43 -28.40
CA LYS A 221 21.87 -2.08 -29.82
C LYS A 221 20.52 -1.39 -30.06
N VAL A 222 19.46 -1.77 -29.34
CA VAL A 222 18.15 -1.10 -29.39
C VAL A 222 18.22 0.28 -28.73
N ASP A 223 18.77 0.37 -27.52
CA ASP A 223 18.92 1.63 -26.79
C ASP A 223 19.77 2.64 -27.56
N LYS A 224 20.78 2.18 -28.31
CA LYS A 224 21.61 3.01 -29.19
C LYS A 224 20.83 3.73 -30.30
N LYS A 225 19.64 3.25 -30.69
CA LYS A 225 18.76 3.88 -31.70
C LYS A 225 17.88 5.01 -31.15
N ARG A 226 17.63 5.05 -29.83
CA ARG A 226 16.82 6.09 -29.16
C ARG A 226 17.57 7.43 -29.07
N ASP A 227 16.83 8.54 -28.93
CA ASP A 227 17.48 9.85 -28.75
C ASP A 227 18.34 9.89 -27.47
N LYS A 228 19.38 10.73 -27.47
CA LYS A 228 20.29 10.90 -26.34
C LYS A 228 19.59 11.35 -25.05
N LEU A 229 18.55 12.18 -25.16
CA LEU A 229 17.81 12.72 -24.02
C LEU A 229 16.81 11.68 -23.48
N GLU A 230 16.07 11.02 -24.38
CA GLU A 230 15.15 9.92 -24.07
C GLU A 230 15.87 8.75 -23.39
N ARG A 231 16.98 8.28 -23.98
CA ARG A 231 17.81 7.20 -23.42
C ARG A 231 18.29 7.52 -22.01
N LYS A 232 18.70 8.77 -21.75
CA LYS A 232 19.11 9.21 -20.40
C LYS A 232 18.00 9.06 -19.36
N VAL A 233 16.73 9.20 -19.76
CA VAL A 233 15.55 9.03 -18.90
C VAL A 233 15.31 7.55 -18.66
N LEU A 234 15.26 6.74 -19.72
CA LEU A 234 15.04 5.29 -19.64
C LEU A 234 16.13 4.58 -18.83
N ASP A 235 17.42 4.90 -19.08
CA ASP A 235 18.56 4.42 -18.28
C ASP A 235 18.33 4.68 -16.78
N SER A 236 17.78 5.86 -16.43
CA SER A 236 17.56 6.26 -15.02
C SER A 236 16.32 5.61 -14.40
N GLN A 237 15.28 5.35 -15.18
CA GLN A 237 14.08 4.63 -14.73
C GLN A 237 14.37 3.14 -14.50
N GLU A 238 15.14 2.51 -15.40
CA GLU A 238 15.61 1.14 -15.21
C GLU A 238 16.58 1.03 -14.02
N ARG A 239 17.47 2.01 -13.80
CA ARG A 239 18.30 2.08 -12.58
C ARG A 239 17.43 2.11 -11.32
N ALA A 240 16.47 3.03 -11.23
CA ALA A 240 15.62 3.14 -10.05
C ALA A 240 14.75 1.90 -9.79
N PHE A 241 14.34 1.17 -10.84
CA PHE A 241 13.71 -0.14 -10.68
C PHE A 241 14.64 -1.14 -9.99
N TRP A 242 15.91 -1.19 -10.38
CA TRP A 242 16.90 -2.06 -9.73
C TRP A 242 17.30 -1.59 -8.33
N ASP A 243 17.32 -0.28 -8.07
CA ASP A 243 17.58 0.25 -6.72
C ASP A 243 16.49 -0.14 -5.69
N VAL A 244 15.27 -0.44 -6.13
CA VAL A 244 14.20 -1.04 -5.29
C VAL A 244 14.44 -2.53 -5.06
N HIS A 245 14.71 -3.30 -6.11
CA HIS A 245 14.74 -4.77 -6.06
C HIS A 245 16.10 -5.38 -5.69
N ARG A 246 17.17 -4.58 -5.78
CA ARG A 246 18.56 -4.92 -5.42
C ARG A 246 19.20 -3.69 -4.73
N PRO A 247 18.65 -3.26 -3.58
CA PRO A 247 19.04 -2.02 -2.92
C PRO A 247 20.50 -2.03 -2.47
N MET A 248 21.09 -0.84 -2.38
CA MET A 248 22.42 -0.65 -1.83
C MET A 248 22.53 -1.23 -0.41
N PRO A 249 23.66 -1.86 -0.02
CA PRO A 249 23.81 -2.44 1.31
C PRO A 249 23.53 -1.43 2.44
N GLY A 250 22.70 -1.82 3.40
CA GLY A 250 22.26 -0.96 4.51
C GLY A 250 20.95 -0.20 4.27
N CYS A 251 20.47 -0.11 3.02
CA CYS A 251 19.12 0.39 2.74
C CYS A 251 18.05 -0.66 3.10
N VAL A 252 16.86 -0.20 3.51
CA VAL A 252 15.70 -1.07 3.78
C VAL A 252 15.17 -1.64 2.47
N ASN A 253 15.01 -2.96 2.41
CA ASN A 253 14.42 -3.63 1.25
C ASN A 253 12.88 -3.57 1.31
N THR A 254 12.27 -2.72 0.49
CA THR A 254 10.81 -2.52 0.45
C THR A 254 10.05 -3.65 -0.25
N THR A 255 10.74 -4.59 -0.91
CA THR A 255 10.12 -5.78 -1.52
C THR A 255 9.95 -6.94 -0.54
N GLU A 256 10.46 -6.84 0.69
CA GLU A 256 10.32 -7.91 1.68
C GLU A 256 8.91 -7.96 2.28
N LEU A 257 8.28 -9.14 2.20
CA LEU A 257 6.97 -9.40 2.80
C LEU A 257 7.11 -10.05 4.18
N ASP A 258 6.35 -9.56 5.16
CA ASP A 258 6.15 -10.23 6.45
C ASP A 258 5.68 -11.68 6.24
N ILE A 259 6.31 -12.63 6.92
CA ILE A 259 6.03 -14.06 6.78
C ILE A 259 4.56 -14.40 7.06
N LYS A 260 3.90 -13.70 7.99
CA LYS A 260 2.47 -13.94 8.29
C LYS A 260 1.57 -13.41 7.17
N LYS A 261 1.96 -12.33 6.47
CA LYS A 261 1.30 -11.85 5.24
C LYS A 261 1.44 -12.87 4.11
N ALA A 262 2.65 -13.36 3.84
CA ALA A 262 2.90 -14.39 2.81
C ALA A 262 2.10 -15.69 3.08
N CYS A 263 2.09 -16.19 4.33
CA CYS A 263 1.29 -17.37 4.68
C CYS A 263 -0.24 -17.16 4.63
N ARG A 264 -0.73 -15.92 4.43
CA ARG A 264 -2.16 -15.62 4.28
C ARG A 264 -2.60 -15.59 2.82
N SER A 265 -1.79 -15.09 1.89
CA SER A 265 -2.10 -15.10 0.45
C SER A 265 -2.09 -16.52 -0.13
N HIS A 266 -1.20 -17.40 0.34
CA HIS A 266 -1.15 -18.81 -0.11
C HIS A 266 -2.25 -19.71 0.46
N LYS A 267 -3.07 -19.24 1.42
CA LYS A 267 -4.28 -19.97 1.80
C LYS A 267 -5.38 -19.54 0.86
N SER A 268 -6.02 -20.48 0.17
CA SER A 268 -7.23 -20.19 -0.58
C SER A 268 -8.29 -19.64 0.38
N VAL A 269 -8.43 -18.32 0.40
CA VAL A 269 -9.47 -17.67 1.18
C VAL A 269 -10.77 -18.00 0.47
N VAL A 270 -11.46 -19.03 0.97
CA VAL A 270 -12.90 -19.19 0.78
C VAL A 270 -13.51 -17.91 1.34
N GLN A 271 -13.74 -16.92 0.47
CA GLN A 271 -14.20 -15.62 0.91
C GLN A 271 -15.53 -15.81 1.62
N PRO A 272 -15.64 -15.43 2.91
CA PRO A 272 -16.94 -15.23 3.51
C PRO A 272 -17.52 -14.02 2.80
N SER A 273 -18.55 -14.22 1.98
CA SER A 273 -19.24 -13.17 1.23
C SER A 273 -19.56 -11.99 2.15
N LYS A 274 -18.78 -10.92 2.06
CA LYS A 274 -18.92 -9.73 2.89
C LYS A 274 -18.97 -8.49 2.01
N HIS A 275 -20.18 -8.20 1.55
CA HIS A 275 -20.57 -6.84 1.23
C HIS A 275 -21.96 -6.54 1.78
N LEU A 276 -22.05 -6.28 3.09
CA LEU A 276 -23.21 -5.55 3.63
C LEU A 276 -23.10 -4.10 3.16
N GLN A 277 -23.61 -3.84 1.96
CA GLN A 277 -23.92 -2.49 1.54
C GLN A 277 -25.18 -2.07 2.29
N LEU A 278 -25.00 -1.35 3.41
CA LEU A 278 -26.13 -0.75 4.13
C LEU A 278 -26.67 0.42 3.31
N GLY A 279 -27.49 0.09 2.31
CA GLY A 279 -28.07 1.05 1.38
C GLY A 279 -29.06 1.98 2.08
N LEU A 280 -28.65 3.22 2.31
CA LEU A 280 -29.61 4.33 2.40
C LEU A 280 -30.33 4.43 1.05
N ALA A 281 -31.66 4.54 1.09
CA ALA A 281 -32.48 4.57 -0.11
C ALA A 281 -32.21 5.86 -0.93
N GLY A 282 -31.81 5.69 -2.18
CA GLY A 282 -31.50 6.79 -3.10
C GLY A 282 -30.96 6.26 -4.43
N GLY A 283 -31.85 5.81 -5.31
CA GLY A 283 -31.47 4.98 -6.46
C GLY A 283 -30.92 5.76 -7.67
N ARG A 284 -30.26 5.01 -8.56
CA ARG A 284 -30.29 5.23 -10.02
C ARG A 284 -30.38 3.89 -10.74
N ILE A 285 -31.13 3.88 -11.83
CA ILE A 285 -31.36 2.70 -12.69
C ILE A 285 -30.54 2.91 -13.97
N SER A 286 -29.59 2.02 -14.25
CA SER A 286 -29.06 1.73 -15.61
C SER A 286 -28.10 0.54 -15.54
N PRO A 287 -28.19 -0.45 -16.45
CA PRO A 287 -27.28 -1.58 -16.50
C PRO A 287 -26.05 -1.29 -17.38
N SER A 288 -24.88 -1.79 -16.98
CA SER A 288 -23.79 -2.11 -17.89
C SER A 288 -23.40 -3.58 -17.70
N VAL A 289 -23.26 -4.28 -18.82
CA VAL A 289 -22.87 -5.68 -18.90
C VAL A 289 -21.39 -5.74 -19.23
N GLU A 290 -20.57 -6.45 -18.46
CA GLU A 290 -19.52 -7.34 -19.01
C GLU A 290 -18.81 -8.19 -17.93
N SER A 291 -18.57 -9.45 -18.30
CA SER A 291 -17.45 -10.33 -17.90
C SER A 291 -16.94 -10.36 -16.44
N ARG A 292 -17.81 -10.57 -15.44
CA ARG A 292 -17.40 -11.27 -14.21
C ARG A 292 -17.69 -12.79 -14.36
N PRO A 293 -16.77 -13.71 -14.04
CA PRO A 293 -17.14 -15.12 -13.91
C PRO A 293 -18.27 -15.23 -12.87
N PRO A 294 -19.23 -16.16 -13.03
CA PRO A 294 -20.32 -16.29 -12.09
C PRO A 294 -19.74 -16.65 -10.72
N ASN A 295 -19.90 -15.74 -9.75
CA ASN A 295 -19.65 -16.05 -8.34
C ASN A 295 -20.37 -17.38 -8.04
N PRO A 296 -19.69 -18.39 -7.47
CA PRO A 296 -20.37 -19.63 -7.10
C PRO A 296 -21.54 -19.25 -6.19
N SER A 297 -22.74 -19.70 -6.54
CA SER A 297 -23.92 -19.45 -5.73
C SER A 297 -23.65 -19.94 -4.31
N PRO A 298 -23.89 -19.11 -3.28
CA PRO A 298 -23.58 -19.49 -1.91
C PRO A 298 -24.34 -20.77 -1.59
N SER A 299 -23.64 -21.77 -1.05
CA SER A 299 -24.24 -23.07 -0.75
C SER A 299 -25.42 -22.90 0.22
N ILE A 300 -26.38 -23.82 0.15
CA ILE A 300 -27.55 -23.82 1.05
C ILE A 300 -27.09 -23.83 2.52
N GLU A 301 -26.01 -24.55 2.84
CA GLU A 301 -25.37 -24.56 4.15
C GLU A 301 -24.81 -23.20 4.56
N CYS A 302 -24.17 -22.46 3.64
CA CYS A 302 -23.67 -21.12 3.88
C CYS A 302 -24.82 -20.15 4.21
N LEU A 303 -25.91 -20.22 3.46
CA LEU A 303 -27.11 -19.40 3.67
C LEU A 303 -27.82 -19.75 4.99
N GLN A 304 -27.91 -21.04 5.35
CA GLN A 304 -28.46 -21.47 6.64
C GLN A 304 -27.64 -20.93 7.82
N LYS A 305 -26.30 -21.01 7.73
CA LYS A 305 -25.39 -20.48 8.75
C LYS A 305 -25.43 -18.96 8.84
N GLU A 306 -25.64 -18.26 7.72
CA GLU A 306 -25.85 -16.81 7.70
C GLU A 306 -27.18 -16.43 8.39
N ILE A 307 -28.26 -17.15 8.11
CA ILE A 307 -29.57 -16.97 8.78
C ILE A 307 -29.45 -17.18 10.29
N GLU A 308 -28.77 -18.23 10.73
CA GLU A 308 -28.49 -18.49 12.15
C GLU A 308 -27.69 -17.33 12.77
N THR A 309 -26.59 -16.91 12.12
CA THR A 309 -25.76 -15.78 12.57
C THR A 309 -26.54 -14.47 12.65
N LEU A 310 -27.51 -14.23 11.76
CA LEU A 310 -28.35 -13.03 11.76
C LEU A 310 -29.42 -13.08 12.86
N LYS A 311 -30.01 -14.25 13.16
CA LYS A 311 -30.90 -14.44 14.32
C LYS A 311 -30.17 -14.18 15.63
N ASP A 312 -28.99 -14.80 15.80
CA ASP A 312 -28.06 -14.58 16.92
C ASP A 312 -27.63 -13.11 17.11
N ARG A 313 -27.73 -12.29 16.05
CA ARG A 313 -27.46 -10.84 16.12
C ARG A 313 -28.70 -10.02 16.43
N LEU A 314 -29.89 -10.48 16.05
CA LEU A 314 -31.16 -9.82 16.35
C LEU A 314 -31.54 -9.97 17.82
N ASP A 315 -31.24 -11.13 18.41
CA ASP A 315 -31.54 -11.44 19.83
C ASP A 315 -30.58 -10.74 20.81
N LYS A 316 -29.49 -10.12 20.33
CA LYS A 316 -28.53 -9.39 21.17
C LYS A 316 -29.08 -8.01 21.52
N PRO A 317 -29.24 -7.66 22.81
CA PRO A 317 -29.72 -6.34 23.20
C PRO A 317 -28.70 -5.26 22.81
N VAL A 318 -29.14 -4.26 22.07
CA VAL A 318 -28.30 -3.15 21.60
C VAL A 318 -28.59 -1.88 22.40
N ILE A 319 -27.54 -1.22 22.88
CA ILE A 319 -27.62 0.06 23.57
C ILE A 319 -27.61 1.20 22.54
N LYS A 320 -28.42 2.24 22.75
CA LYS A 320 -28.43 3.44 21.87
C LYS A 320 -27.04 4.07 21.81
N VAL A 321 -26.58 4.41 20.60
CA VAL A 321 -25.24 5.00 20.37
C VAL A 321 -25.00 6.25 21.23
N SER A 322 -26.01 7.11 21.43
CA SER A 322 -25.88 8.27 22.33
C SER A 322 -25.57 7.88 23.77
N LYS A 323 -26.18 6.81 24.30
CA LYS A 323 -25.88 6.31 25.66
C LYS A 323 -24.52 5.62 25.75
N VAL A 324 -24.05 4.99 24.67
CA VAL A 324 -22.68 4.48 24.61
C VAL A 324 -21.67 5.63 24.59
N ALA A 325 -21.92 6.68 23.80
CA ALA A 325 -21.07 7.86 23.73
C ALA A 325 -21.01 8.63 25.06
N GLU A 326 -22.17 8.91 25.67
CA GLU A 326 -22.25 9.51 27.01
C GLU A 326 -21.45 8.71 28.06
N ALA A 327 -21.57 7.38 28.06
CA ALA A 327 -20.84 6.53 29.00
C ALA A 327 -19.32 6.50 28.74
N LEU A 328 -18.88 6.51 27.47
CA LEU A 328 -17.47 6.56 27.11
C LEU A 328 -16.82 7.91 27.43
N ILE A 329 -17.54 9.01 27.19
CA ILE A 329 -17.08 10.37 27.53
C ILE A 329 -16.99 10.51 29.05
N GLY A 330 -18.03 10.13 29.79
CA GLY A 330 -18.00 10.19 31.26
C GLY A 330 -16.92 9.31 31.88
N TYR A 331 -16.62 8.15 31.27
CA TYR A 331 -15.48 7.32 31.67
C TYR A 331 -14.14 8.02 31.40
N PHE A 332 -13.96 8.63 30.22
CA PHE A 332 -12.75 9.40 29.92
C PHE A 332 -12.55 10.56 30.91
N GLU A 333 -13.57 11.40 31.11
CA GLU A 333 -13.52 12.55 32.02
C GLU A 333 -13.19 12.14 33.47
N GLN A 334 -13.75 11.01 33.93
CA GLN A 334 -13.51 10.48 35.27
C GLN A 334 -12.05 9.99 35.47
N TYR A 335 -11.40 9.45 34.43
CA TYR A 335 -10.05 8.88 34.52
C TYR A 335 -8.95 9.82 33.99
N MET A 336 -9.29 10.94 33.35
CA MET A 336 -8.34 11.92 32.81
C MET A 336 -7.39 12.49 33.87
N GLU A 337 -7.85 12.71 35.11
CA GLU A 337 -7.01 13.13 36.26
C GLU A 337 -5.94 12.07 36.61
N TYR A 338 -6.08 10.82 36.15
CA TYR A 338 -5.23 9.68 36.47
C TYR A 338 -4.36 9.22 35.31
N ASP A 339 -4.52 9.79 34.11
CA ASP A 339 -3.70 9.48 32.94
C ASP A 339 -2.46 10.39 32.88
N PRO A 340 -1.23 9.86 32.99
CA PRO A 340 0.00 10.65 32.95
C PRO A 340 0.27 11.38 31.63
N PHE A 341 -0.42 11.04 30.54
CA PHE A 341 -0.30 11.76 29.26
C PHE A 341 -1.15 13.05 29.23
N PHE A 342 -2.25 13.11 30.00
CA PHE A 342 -3.14 14.28 30.06
C PHE A 342 -2.92 15.13 31.32
N THR A 343 -2.70 14.49 32.46
CA THR A 343 -2.52 15.16 33.76
C THR A 343 -1.18 14.77 34.37
N GLN A 344 -0.28 15.74 34.54
CA GLN A 344 1.00 15.49 35.21
C GLN A 344 0.77 14.94 36.62
N PRO A 345 1.39 13.80 36.99
CA PRO A 345 1.27 13.27 38.35
C PRO A 345 1.97 14.19 39.37
N GLU A 346 1.57 14.05 40.64
CA GLU A 346 2.09 14.82 41.77
C GLU A 346 3.60 14.60 42.02
N LEU A 347 4.09 13.39 41.75
CA LEU A 347 5.50 13.10 41.57
C LEU A 347 5.86 13.09 40.08
N THR A 348 7.09 13.49 39.75
CA THR A 348 7.54 13.52 38.35
C THR A 348 7.44 12.14 37.70
N ASN A 349 7.07 12.11 36.42
CA ASN A 349 6.94 10.87 35.65
C ASN A 349 8.33 10.20 35.51
N PRO A 350 8.53 8.95 35.98
CA PRO A 350 9.83 8.27 35.94
C PRO A 350 10.45 8.17 34.54
N TRP A 351 9.63 8.15 33.48
CA TRP A 351 10.10 8.12 32.09
C TRP A 351 10.64 9.46 31.57
N ILE A 352 10.56 10.52 32.37
CA ILE A 352 11.01 11.89 32.05
C ILE A 352 12.11 12.35 33.02
N SER A 353 12.01 11.98 34.31
CA SER A 353 12.95 12.39 35.35
C SER A 353 14.04 11.37 35.68
N ASP A 354 14.00 10.17 35.08
CA ASP A 354 14.85 9.01 35.39
C ASP A 354 14.86 8.61 36.89
N SER A 355 13.85 9.06 37.66
CA SER A 355 13.70 8.73 39.09
C SER A 355 12.53 7.77 39.34
N PRO A 356 12.72 6.66 40.08
CA PRO A 356 11.67 5.68 40.37
C PRO A 356 10.74 6.08 41.53
N GLU A 357 10.92 7.25 42.15
CA GLU A 357 10.21 7.71 43.36
C GLU A 357 8.68 7.52 43.28
N MET A 358 8.07 7.82 42.13
CA MET A 358 6.63 7.62 41.91
C MET A 358 6.20 6.16 42.11
N TRP A 359 6.93 5.22 41.51
CA TRP A 359 6.63 3.79 41.63
C TRP A 359 6.91 3.27 43.04
N GLU A 360 7.94 3.78 43.71
CA GLU A 360 8.25 3.42 45.09
C GLU A 360 7.16 3.88 46.06
N GLN A 361 6.62 5.09 45.90
CA GLN A 361 5.50 5.58 46.72
C GLN A 361 4.24 4.72 46.52
N GLU A 362 3.88 4.42 45.27
CA GLU A 362 2.71 3.58 44.96
C GLU A 362 2.83 2.16 45.52
N LYS A 363 4.03 1.58 45.47
CA LYS A 363 4.36 0.23 45.96
C LYS A 363 4.44 0.15 47.49
N LEU A 364 5.06 1.14 48.14
CA LEU A 364 5.24 1.16 49.59
C LEU A 364 3.93 1.44 50.33
N ALA A 365 3.04 2.25 49.76
CA ALA A 365 1.69 2.55 50.25
C ALA A 365 1.59 2.89 51.75
N LYS A 366 2.68 3.41 52.34
CA LYS A 366 2.77 3.79 53.77
C LYS A 366 1.76 4.87 54.15
N GLU A 367 1.52 5.79 53.22
CA GLU A 367 0.45 6.78 53.28
C GLU A 367 -0.44 6.60 52.05
N ILE A 368 -1.76 6.57 52.26
CA ILE A 368 -2.73 6.36 51.19
C ILE A 368 -3.15 7.73 50.67
N SER A 369 -2.67 8.11 49.47
CA SER A 369 -2.97 9.43 48.90
C SER A 369 -4.48 9.61 48.63
N THR A 370 -4.97 10.84 48.80
CA THR A 370 -6.39 11.18 48.58
C THR A 370 -6.82 10.89 47.14
N ARG A 371 -5.92 11.11 46.17
CA ARG A 371 -6.08 10.74 44.76
C ARG A 371 -6.34 9.23 44.61
N ARG A 372 -5.53 8.38 45.24
CA ARG A 372 -5.73 6.91 45.22
C ARG A 372 -7.08 6.50 45.83
N VAL A 373 -7.50 7.11 46.95
CA VAL A 373 -8.80 6.81 47.58
C VAL A 373 -9.98 7.28 46.72
N LYS A 374 -9.91 8.47 46.10
CA LYS A 374 -10.95 8.98 45.18
C LYS A 374 -11.24 7.98 44.05
N ARG A 375 -10.20 7.39 43.47
CA ARG A 375 -10.32 6.38 42.40
C ARG A 375 -11.11 5.14 42.82
N TRP A 376 -11.00 4.70 44.09
CA TRP A 376 -11.78 3.57 44.59
C TRP A 376 -13.30 3.83 44.58
N ALA A 377 -13.72 5.09 44.67
CA ALA A 377 -15.14 5.47 44.63
C ALA A 377 -15.74 5.40 43.20
N PHE A 378 -14.91 5.26 42.15
CA PHE A 378 -15.39 5.19 40.77
C PHE A 378 -16.17 3.91 40.48
N SER A 379 -15.71 2.78 41.04
CA SER A 379 -16.44 1.52 40.98
C SER A 379 -15.94 0.52 42.02
N LEU A 380 -16.80 -0.44 42.37
CA LEU A 380 -16.38 -1.60 43.17
C LEU A 380 -15.23 -2.39 42.50
N GLN A 381 -15.07 -2.31 41.17
CA GLN A 381 -13.96 -2.95 40.48
C GLN A 381 -12.63 -2.26 40.81
N GLU A 382 -12.56 -0.93 40.78
CA GLU A 382 -11.35 -0.17 41.16
C GLU A 382 -10.95 -0.44 42.61
N LEU A 383 -11.90 -0.34 43.54
CA LEU A 383 -11.69 -0.66 44.96
C LEU A 383 -11.15 -2.09 45.17
N LEU A 384 -11.65 -3.07 44.41
CA LEU A 384 -11.23 -4.46 44.53
C LEU A 384 -9.95 -4.80 43.73
N GLN A 385 -9.57 -4.00 42.73
CA GLN A 385 -8.31 -4.18 42.00
C GLN A 385 -7.12 -3.68 42.82
N ASP A 386 -7.27 -2.56 43.54
CA ASP A 386 -6.25 -2.07 44.46
C ASP A 386 -6.07 -3.04 45.65
N PRO A 387 -4.84 -3.53 45.94
CA PRO A 387 -4.59 -4.37 47.11
C PRO A 387 -4.96 -3.71 48.44
N VAL A 388 -4.67 -2.41 48.58
CA VAL A 388 -4.93 -1.63 49.80
C VAL A 388 -6.42 -1.31 49.91
N GLY A 389 -7.05 -0.90 48.79
CA GLY A 389 -8.49 -0.68 48.73
C GLY A 389 -9.28 -1.93 49.13
N ARG A 390 -8.88 -3.09 48.60
CA ARG A 390 -9.45 -4.39 48.96
C ARG A 390 -9.26 -4.71 50.44
N GLU A 391 -8.09 -4.45 51.03
CA GLU A 391 -7.85 -4.70 52.45
C GLU A 391 -8.75 -3.82 53.34
N GLN A 392 -8.84 -2.52 53.04
CA GLN A 392 -9.73 -1.60 53.78
C GLN A 392 -11.20 -2.02 53.65
N PHE A 393 -11.62 -2.47 52.47
CA PHE A 393 -12.99 -2.97 52.26
C PHE A 393 -13.26 -4.28 53.01
N ILE A 394 -12.30 -5.20 53.10
CA ILE A 394 -12.40 -6.40 53.96
C ILE A 394 -12.53 -6.00 55.43
N ARG A 395 -11.68 -5.09 55.92
CA ARG A 395 -11.72 -4.59 57.31
C ARG A 395 -13.05 -3.90 57.63
N PHE A 396 -13.64 -3.18 56.69
CA PHE A 396 -14.99 -2.61 56.82
C PHE A 396 -16.06 -3.71 56.92
N LEU A 397 -16.08 -4.65 55.98
CA LEU A 397 -17.06 -5.74 55.96
C LEU A 397 -16.98 -6.67 57.18
N ASP A 398 -15.78 -6.90 57.73
CA ASP A 398 -15.62 -7.73 58.92
C ASP A 398 -16.09 -7.01 60.21
N LYS A 399 -16.10 -5.65 60.25
CA LYS A 399 -16.77 -4.89 61.33
C LYS A 399 -18.30 -4.99 61.26
N GLU A 400 -18.85 -5.00 60.05
CA GLU A 400 -20.29 -5.15 59.77
C GLU A 400 -20.74 -6.62 59.69
N PHE A 401 -19.90 -7.58 60.14
CA PHE A 401 -20.13 -9.03 60.08
C PHE A 401 -20.57 -9.59 58.70
N SER A 402 -20.21 -8.89 57.61
CA SER A 402 -20.73 -9.07 56.25
C SER A 402 -19.69 -9.58 55.23
N GLY A 403 -18.50 -9.95 55.69
CA GLY A 403 -17.36 -10.34 54.83
C GLY A 403 -17.52 -11.64 54.01
N GLU A 404 -18.52 -12.47 54.29
CA GLU A 404 -18.69 -13.79 53.67
C GLU A 404 -18.84 -13.75 52.14
N ASN A 405 -19.58 -12.77 51.62
CA ASN A 405 -19.84 -12.62 50.19
C ASN A 405 -18.55 -12.37 49.39
N LEU A 406 -17.65 -11.54 49.94
CA LEU A 406 -16.36 -11.24 49.33
C LEU A 406 -15.42 -12.46 49.43
N LYS A 407 -15.39 -13.15 50.57
CA LYS A 407 -14.64 -14.40 50.79
C LYS A 407 -15.08 -15.49 49.78
N LYS A 408 -16.39 -15.66 49.56
CA LYS A 408 -16.98 -16.58 48.56
C LYS A 408 -16.61 -16.21 47.11
N THR A 409 -16.62 -14.92 46.78
CA THR A 409 -16.24 -14.42 45.45
C THR A 409 -14.75 -14.62 45.17
N SER A 410 -13.88 -14.35 46.14
CA SER A 410 -12.43 -14.58 46.05
C SER A 410 -12.09 -16.06 45.88
N ARG A 411 -12.75 -16.96 46.63
CA ARG A 411 -12.62 -18.41 46.42
C ARG A 411 -13.00 -18.83 45.01
N ARG A 412 -14.13 -18.35 44.46
CA ARG A 412 -14.55 -18.62 43.07
C ARG A 412 -13.55 -18.12 42.02
N LYS A 413 -12.93 -16.95 42.22
CA LYS A 413 -11.85 -16.46 41.35
C LYS A 413 -10.63 -17.38 41.42
N SER A 414 -10.22 -17.78 42.63
CA SER A 414 -9.12 -18.74 42.83
C SER A 414 -9.42 -20.08 42.14
N THR A 415 -10.62 -20.64 42.24
CA THR A 415 -10.96 -21.89 41.52
C THR A 415 -10.96 -21.75 39.99
N ARG A 416 -11.26 -20.57 39.42
CA ARG A 416 -11.22 -20.35 37.96
C ARG A 416 -9.81 -20.14 37.39
N TYR A 417 -8.89 -19.62 38.19
CA TYR A 417 -7.56 -19.18 37.70
C TYR A 417 -6.38 -19.87 38.42
N GLY A 418 -6.62 -20.62 39.50
CA GLY A 418 -5.62 -21.24 40.37
C GLY A 418 -5.21 -22.65 39.99
N ALA A 419 -5.33 -23.00 38.71
CA ALA A 419 -4.81 -24.25 38.14
C ALA A 419 -3.70 -23.90 37.13
N ASN A 420 -2.52 -23.56 37.66
CA ASN A 420 -1.18 -23.60 37.04
C ASN A 420 -0.19 -22.79 37.92
N SER A 421 0.20 -23.37 39.06
CA SER A 421 1.33 -22.95 39.90
C SER A 421 1.91 -24.18 40.59
#